data_AF-A0A931UPD0-F1
#
_entry.id   AF-A0A931UPD0-F1
#
_cell.length_a   1.000
_cell.length_b   1.000
_cell.length_c   1.000
_cell.angle_alpha   90.00
_cell.angle_beta   90.00
_cell.angle_gamma   90.00
#
_symmetry.space_group_name_H-M   'P 1'
#
loop_
_entity.id
_entity.type
_entity.pdbx_description
1 polymer ?
#
loop_
_entity_poly.entity_id
_entity_poly.type
_entity_poly.pdbx_seq_one_letter_code
_entity_poly.pdbx_strand_id
1 'polypeptide(L)' 'MKCVICKTGEVQPDTVQAEIKAGCDRLLVTVEAEVCRECGEAYYSSEALRLLERVRDDFSRKVIAPPSVGKVYQIPMDR' A
#
# COMPACT_ATOMS: atom_id res chain seq x y z
N MET A 1 -14.30 -5.67 -13.65
CA MET A 1 -13.83 -7.02 -14.08
C MET A 1 -13.98 -7.99 -12.93
N LYS A 2 -14.02 -9.31 -13.18
CA LYS A 2 -13.94 -10.29 -12.09
C LYS A 2 -12.54 -10.35 -11.51
N CYS A 3 -12.44 -10.35 -10.18
CA CYS A 3 -11.18 -10.43 -9.44
C CYS A 3 -10.45 -11.75 -9.78
N VAL A 4 -9.17 -11.68 -10.17
CA VAL A 4 -8.39 -12.89 -10.51
C VAL A 4 -7.97 -13.69 -9.28
N ILE A 5 -7.94 -13.04 -8.12
CA ILE A 5 -7.56 -13.65 -6.83
C ILE A 5 -8.70 -14.49 -6.26
N CYS A 6 -9.87 -13.89 -6.00
CA CYS A 6 -11.01 -14.63 -5.43
C CYS A 6 -11.97 -15.22 -6.46
N LYS A 7 -11.92 -14.77 -7.73
CA LYS A 7 -12.76 -15.24 -8.86
C LYS A 7 -14.26 -14.97 -8.72
N THR A 8 -14.72 -14.43 -7.59
CA THR A 8 -16.14 -14.16 -7.30
C THR A 8 -16.47 -12.68 -7.37
N GLY A 9 -15.66 -11.85 -6.71
CA GLY A 9 -15.91 -10.43 -6.55
C GLY A 9 -15.74 -9.60 -7.82
N GLU A 10 -16.48 -8.49 -7.88
CA GLU A 10 -16.33 -7.48 -8.91
C GLU A 10 -15.30 -6.44 -8.47
N VAL A 11 -14.39 -6.10 -9.39
CA VAL A 11 -13.36 -5.08 -9.22
C VAL A 11 -13.90 -3.74 -9.72
N GLN A 12 -13.77 -2.70 -8.90
CA GLN A 12 -14.28 -1.35 -9.16
C GLN A 12 -13.26 -0.29 -8.71
N PRO A 13 -13.23 0.90 -9.34
CA PRO A 13 -12.39 2.00 -8.87
C PRO A 13 -12.67 2.35 -7.40
N ASP A 14 -11.61 2.59 -6.64
CA ASP A 14 -11.64 3.06 -5.26
C ASP A 14 -10.31 3.73 -4.86
N THR A 15 -10.35 4.48 -3.76
CA THR A 15 -9.14 5.05 -3.15
C THR A 15 -8.66 4.11 -2.04
N VAL A 16 -7.40 3.70 -2.09
CA VAL A 16 -6.81 2.79 -1.09
C VAL A 16 -5.61 3.43 -0.39
N GLN A 17 -5.37 2.97 0.84
CA GLN A 17 -4.13 3.24 1.56
C GLN A 17 -3.14 2.11 1.33
N ALA A 18 -2.17 2.32 0.43
CA ALA A 18 -1.09 1.38 0.18
C ALA A 18 -0.04 1.50 1.30
N GLU A 19 0.32 0.38 1.92
CA GLU A 19 1.42 0.32 2.88
C GLU A 19 2.71 -0.10 2.19
N ILE A 20 3.74 0.74 2.29
CA ILE A 20 5.08 0.45 1.76
C ILE A 20 6.04 0.25 2.94
N LYS A 21 6.83 -0.82 2.88
CA LYS A 21 7.92 -1.07 3.84
C LYS A 21 9.23 -0.42 3.36
N ALA A 22 9.87 0.35 4.22
CA ALA A 22 11.22 0.89 4.00
C ALA A 22 12.07 0.59 5.25
N GLY A 23 12.82 -0.52 5.23
CA GLY A 23 13.52 -0.99 6.42
C GLY A 23 12.55 -1.39 7.54
N CYS A 24 12.63 -0.67 8.68
CA CYS A 24 11.69 -0.83 9.80
C CYS A 24 10.51 0.16 9.75
N ASP A 25 10.57 1.14 8.85
CA ASP A 25 9.52 2.15 8.69
C ASP A 25 8.40 1.64 7.77
N ARG A 26 7.19 2.15 8.02
CA ARG A 26 6.01 1.94 7.18
C ARG A 26 5.52 3.29 6.65
N LEU A 27 5.36 3.37 5.34
CA LEU A 27 4.79 4.52 4.66
C LEU A 27 3.37 4.18 4.25
N LEU A 28 2.42 5.04 4.59
CA LEU A 28 1.03 4.92 4.16
C LEU A 28 0.80 5.93 3.03
N VAL A 29 0.53 5.43 1.83
CA VAL A 29 0.37 6.25 0.63
C VAL A 29 -1.03 6.05 0.07
N THR A 30 -1.82 7.12 0.05
CA THR A 30 -3.15 7.10 -0.56
C THR A 30 -3.02 7.15 -2.07
N VAL A 31 -3.60 6.17 -2.77
CA VAL A 31 -3.58 6.09 -4.24
C VAL A 31 -4.92 5.60 -4.76
N GLU A 32 -5.24 5.99 -5.99
CA GLU A 32 -6.34 5.40 -6.74
C GLU A 32 -5.95 4.00 -7.23
N ALA A 33 -6.87 3.05 -7.10
CA ALA A 33 -6.72 1.68 -7.56
C ALA A 33 -8.08 1.13 -7.99
N GLU A 34 -8.11 -0.08 -8.54
CA GLU A 34 -9.35 -0.85 -8.58
C GLU A 34 -9.35 -1.88 -7.45
N VAL A 35 -10.47 -2.03 -6.74
CA VAL A 35 -10.57 -2.89 -5.57
C VAL A 35 -11.68 -3.91 -5.74
N CYS A 36 -11.37 -5.16 -5.42
CA CYS A 36 -12.37 -6.22 -5.33
C CYS A 36 -13.32 -5.95 -4.15
N ARG A 37 -14.62 -5.81 -4.41
CA ARG A 37 -15.64 -5.56 -3.37
C ARG A 37 -15.89 -6.75 -2.44
N GLU A 38 -15.33 -7.93 -2.73
CA GLU A 38 -15.51 -9.14 -1.93
C GLU A 38 -14.30 -9.46 -1.03
N CYS A 39 -13.08 -9.43 -1.58
CA CYS A 39 -11.86 -9.84 -0.86
C CYS A 39 -10.89 -8.69 -0.55
N GLY A 40 -11.19 -7.46 -1.02
CA GLY A 40 -10.36 -6.28 -0.78
C GLY A 40 -9.05 -6.22 -1.59
N GLU A 41 -8.83 -7.15 -2.52
CA GLU A 41 -7.64 -7.13 -3.39
C GLU A 41 -7.59 -5.82 -4.19
N ALA A 42 -6.47 -5.11 -4.10
CA ALA A 42 -6.22 -3.85 -4.80
C ALA A 42 -5.35 -4.08 -6.05
N TYR A 43 -5.80 -3.56 -7.18
CA TYR A 43 -5.15 -3.61 -8.48
C TYR A 43 -4.61 -2.23 -8.82
N TYR A 44 -3.29 -2.09 -8.77
CA TYR A 44 -2.62 -0.82 -9.03
C TYR A 44 -2.29 -0.65 -10.51
N SER A 45 -2.51 0.56 -11.02
CA SER A 45 -2.04 0.93 -12.35
C SER A 45 -0.52 1.06 -12.39
N SER A 46 0.06 1.09 -13.59
CA SER A 46 1.50 1.29 -13.75
C SER A 46 1.98 2.63 -13.18
N GLU A 47 1.13 3.65 -13.24
CA GLU A 47 1.37 4.99 -12.70
C GLU A 47 1.37 4.96 -11.16
N ALA A 48 0.40 4.28 -10.56
CA ALA A 48 0.33 4.10 -9.11
C ALA A 48 1.56 3.35 -8.59
N LEU A 49 1.95 2.24 -9.25
CA LEU A 49 3.15 1.48 -8.87
C LEU A 49 4.42 2.34 -8.95
N ARG A 50 4.61 3.10 -10.04
CA ARG A 50 5.75 4.02 -10.18
C ARG A 50 5.77 5.09 -9.09
N LEU A 51 4.60 5.59 -8.68
CA LEU A 51 4.51 6.54 -7.56
C LEU A 51 4.97 5.89 -6.26
N LEU A 52 4.46 4.69 -5.93
CA LEU A 52 4.83 3.96 -4.71
C LEU A 52 6.33 3.66 -4.68
N GLU A 53 6.92 3.23 -5.80
CA GLU A 53 8.37 3.01 -5.94
C GLU A 53 9.17 4.28 -5.68
N ARG A 54 8.80 5.40 -6.32
CA ARG A 54 9.46 6.69 -6.09
C ARG A 54 9.38 7.14 -4.63
N VAL A 55 8.20 7.04 -4.02
CA VAL A 55 8.00 7.42 -2.61
C VAL A 55 8.91 6.61 -1.68
N ARG A 56 9.03 5.29 -1.91
CA ARG A 56 9.93 4.43 -1.14
C ARG A 56 11.39 4.87 -1.28
N ASP A 57 11.82 5.12 -2.50
CA ASP A 57 13.22 5.44 -2.82
C ASP A 57 13.58 6.84 -2.31
N ASP A 58 12.69 7.82 -2.47
CA ASP A 58 12.86 9.17 -1.95
C ASP A 58 12.91 9.19 -0.41
N PHE A 59 12.07 8.40 0.26
CA PHE A 59 12.12 8.27 1.71
C PHE A 59 13.43 7.62 2.17
N SER A 60 13.84 6.52 1.52
CA SER A 60 15.08 5.81 1.85
C SER A 60 16.33 6.67 1.64
N ARG A 61 16.30 7.56 0.65
CA ARG A 61 17.36 8.53 0.35
C ARG A 61 17.25 9.83 1.15
N LYS A 62 16.26 9.95 2.04
CA LYS A 62 15.98 11.14 2.85
C LYS A 62 15.70 12.41 2.02
N VAL A 63 15.18 12.24 0.80
CA VAL A 63 14.69 13.33 -0.06
C VAL A 63 13.36 13.85 0.49
N ILE A 64 12.54 12.96 1.04
CA ILE A 64 11.31 13.28 1.75
C ILE A 64 11.39 12.80 3.21
N ALA A 65 10.74 13.54 4.10
CA ALA A 65 10.60 13.20 5.52
C ALA A 65 9.16 13.49 5.97
N PRO A 66 8.20 12.63 5.61
CA PRO A 66 6.81 12.82 6.01
C PRO A 66 6.68 12.75 7.55
N PRO A 67 5.72 13.47 8.14
CA PRO A 67 5.47 13.39 9.57
C PRO A 67 4.99 11.98 9.95
N SER A 68 5.40 11.49 11.13
CA SER A 68 4.86 10.24 11.65
C SER A 68 3.37 10.40 11.99
N VAL A 69 2.53 9.48 11.52
CA VAL A 69 1.08 9.46 11.86
C VAL A 69 0.77 8.68 13.15
N GLY A 70 1.76 7.97 13.69
CA GLY A 70 1.63 7.14 14.89
C GLY A 70 2.92 6.40 15.23
N LYS A 71 2.84 5.45 16.18
CA LYS A 71 3.94 4.56 16.58
C LYS A 71 3.61 3.14 16.18
N VAL A 72 4.57 2.44 15.58
CA VAL A 72 4.49 1.01 15.30
C VAL A 72 5.24 0.27 16.40
N TYR A 73 4.58 -0.71 17.03
CA TYR A 73 5.16 -1.54 18.08
C TYR A 73 5.30 -2.97 17.58
N GLN A 74 6.49 -3.55 17.72
CA GLN A 74 6.73 -4.96 17.44
C GLN A 74 6.60 -5.76 18.73
N ILE A 75 5.70 -6.75 18.74
CA ILE A 75 5.56 -7.70 19.86
C ILE A 75 6.34 -8.96 19.49
N PRO A 76 7.44 -9.30 20.19
CA PRO A 76 8.10 -10.58 19.98
C PRO A 76 7.17 -11.72 20.40
N MET A 77 7.18 -12.82 19.65
CA MET A 77 6.48 -14.03 20.08
C MET A 77 7.34 -14.72 21.14
N ASP A 78 7.00 -14.53 22.41
CA ASP A 78 7.60 -15.28 23.50
C ASP A 78 7.26 -16.77 23.30
N ARG A 79 8.28 -17.61 23.15
CA ARG A 79 8.11 -19.08 23.16
C ARG A 79 7.96 -19.59 24.58
#